data_AF-A0AAF0EY01-F1
#
_entry.id   AF-A0AAF0EY01-F1
#
_cell.length_a   1.000
_cell.length_b   1.000
_cell.length_c   1.000
_cell.angle_alpha   90.00
_cell.angle_beta   90.00
_cell.angle_gamma   90.00
#
_symmetry.space_group_name_H-M   'P 1'
#
loop_
_entity.id
_entity.type
_entity.pdbx_description
1 polymer ?
#
loop_
_entity_poly.entity_id
_entity_poly.type
_entity_poly.pdbx_seq_one_letter_code
_entity_poly.pdbx_strand_id
1 'polypeptide(L)'
;MFATRARMRIEPLVALEREPRSAVGSALALAWMLGSVPVDTAVPLALEGAAFAAAAACDLTSATVRMQALIDATPHTQRADVLHRCVHAVAAVRPATSAFHPAIALATLYDHAIELHIEPTPETISRLVAVLSQSLCQDTLVQVLDALSPHMLNAMQREQPCLGVVTAFIAAYGRAQHPELGEKLLAAASHAAQGPSASASPSPTCLAAAQQQQQHSSAARRYLRAVRASRGNAASGSDMPVDVPLSSWAAYTSVWNALVRARGEAGDYAGARIWLERYRFAISDGACGAGAGTGAVAPRRSASPYLTVMHLCTTRQGMLALQNGGHARALARHARHERRTMQQAAVHELLRAMRRDGVMPGVSVLSFVAMIEAASGHVERAAAILREALVVPHASPDAAPRYRAATGSLLAFLMVHAEHAREHPGVPLYAAAPSGPDAAALAAVATPRAIITTLMKRLRSPTTQKMLHTRGTRLLNEALRAAIYAHDYALGLQVVHLYAKLAVAPDAQTSSYVWESLAHVLQADLADALADAIPTEEASSTIPLLKERRLLERMVALQK
;
A
#
# COMPACT_ATOMS: atom_id res chain seq x y z
N MET A 1 5.63 -22.91 -19.72
CA MET A 1 4.82 -22.29 -20.82
C MET A 1 4.56 -20.81 -20.54
N PHE A 2 4.48 -20.41 -19.26
CA PHE A 2 4.35 -19.05 -18.75
C PHE A 2 5.67 -18.24 -18.91
N ALA A 3 6.82 -18.84 -18.63
CA ALA A 3 8.16 -18.31 -18.85
C ALA A 3 8.48 -18.15 -20.34
N THR A 4 7.96 -19.01 -21.21
CA THR A 4 8.14 -18.90 -22.67
C THR A 4 7.38 -17.69 -23.24
N ARG A 5 6.18 -17.39 -22.72
CA ARG A 5 5.41 -16.19 -23.10
C ARG A 5 5.95 -14.89 -22.47
N ALA A 6 6.48 -14.96 -21.25
CA ALA A 6 7.14 -13.82 -20.60
C ALA A 6 8.54 -13.52 -21.18
N ARG A 7 9.31 -14.56 -21.56
CA ARG A 7 10.63 -14.42 -22.22
C ARG A 7 10.51 -13.75 -23.59
N MET A 8 9.53 -14.14 -24.40
CA MET A 8 9.35 -13.59 -25.76
C MET A 8 9.07 -12.08 -25.85
N ARG A 9 8.84 -11.37 -24.73
CA ARG A 9 8.62 -9.90 -24.72
C ARG A 9 9.64 -9.11 -23.89
N ILE A 10 10.51 -9.77 -23.13
CA ILE A 10 11.52 -9.14 -22.26
C ILE A 10 12.96 -9.33 -22.81
N GLU A 11 13.11 -10.13 -23.87
CA GLU A 11 14.41 -10.54 -24.43
C GLU A 11 15.31 -9.48 -25.11
N PRO A 12 14.94 -8.21 -25.42
CA PRO A 12 15.94 -7.30 -26.00
C PRO A 12 16.91 -6.71 -24.97
N LEU A 13 16.94 -7.15 -23.70
CA LEU A 13 17.74 -6.49 -22.64
C LEU A 13 18.77 -7.33 -21.89
N VAL A 14 18.97 -8.63 -22.19
CA VAL A 14 19.95 -9.43 -21.43
C VAL A 14 20.73 -10.37 -22.34
N ALA A 15 21.91 -9.92 -22.76
CA ALA A 15 22.95 -10.76 -23.34
C ALA A 15 24.28 -10.48 -22.62
N LEU A 16 24.73 -11.40 -21.77
CA LEU A 16 26.13 -11.85 -21.64
C LEU A 16 26.30 -12.84 -20.46
N GLU A 17 27.07 -13.87 -20.74
CA GLU A 17 27.38 -15.07 -19.94
C GLU A 17 28.36 -14.83 -18.78
N ARG A 18 28.42 -15.78 -17.82
CA ARG A 18 29.56 -16.71 -17.60
C ARG A 18 29.32 -17.67 -16.42
N GLU A 19 29.76 -18.93 -16.58
CA GLU A 19 29.69 -20.04 -15.60
C GLU A 19 30.52 -19.80 -14.33
N PRO A 20 30.14 -20.43 -13.19
CA PRO A 20 31.17 -20.90 -12.25
C PRO A 20 30.98 -22.37 -11.82
N ARG A 21 31.95 -23.20 -12.22
CA ARG A 21 32.25 -24.52 -11.63
C ARG A 21 33.06 -24.32 -10.34
N SER A 22 32.43 -24.23 -9.16
CA SER A 22 33.17 -24.35 -7.88
C SER A 22 32.35 -24.76 -6.64
N ALA A 23 31.01 -24.79 -6.71
CA ALA A 23 30.18 -24.88 -5.49
C ALA A 23 29.92 -26.31 -4.95
N VAL A 24 30.19 -27.37 -5.71
CA VAL A 24 30.03 -28.76 -5.22
C VAL A 24 31.03 -29.07 -4.09
N GLY A 25 32.21 -28.45 -4.11
CA GLY A 25 33.23 -28.63 -3.07
C GLY A 25 32.87 -27.99 -1.73
N SER A 26 32.14 -26.87 -1.72
CA SER A 26 31.81 -26.15 -0.49
C SER A 26 30.65 -26.78 0.29
N ALA A 27 29.70 -27.43 -0.40
CA ALA A 27 28.59 -28.14 0.24
C ALA A 27 29.04 -29.42 0.95
N LEU A 28 29.99 -30.15 0.37
CA LEU A 28 30.61 -31.33 0.99
C LEU A 28 31.41 -30.96 2.25
N ALA A 29 32.08 -29.81 2.27
CA ALA A 29 32.83 -29.33 3.43
C ALA A 29 31.92 -28.96 4.62
N LEU A 30 30.72 -28.44 4.36
CA LEU A 30 29.73 -28.10 5.39
C LEU A 30 29.01 -29.34 5.94
N ALA A 31 28.71 -30.32 5.08
CA ALA A 31 28.18 -31.62 5.50
C ALA A 31 29.19 -32.43 6.33
N TRP A 32 30.49 -32.27 6.06
CA TRP A 32 31.56 -32.89 6.85
C TRP A 32 31.76 -32.20 8.21
N MET A 33 31.54 -30.88 8.31
CA MET A 33 31.63 -30.14 9.58
C MET A 33 30.43 -30.35 10.52
N LEU A 34 29.24 -30.68 10.01
CA LEU A 34 28.03 -30.88 10.80
C LEU A 34 27.81 -32.33 11.24
N GLY A 35 28.90 -33.07 11.47
CA GLY A 35 28.93 -34.51 11.74
C GLY A 35 27.70 -35.00 12.52
N SER A 36 26.91 -35.89 11.88
CA SER A 36 25.63 -36.48 12.32
C SER A 36 24.30 -35.84 11.85
N VAL A 37 24.26 -35.27 10.64
CA VAL A 37 22.98 -35.09 9.90
C VAL A 37 22.90 -36.14 8.79
N PRO A 38 21.82 -36.97 8.70
CA PRO A 38 21.64 -37.88 7.59
C PRO A 38 21.77 -37.16 6.24
N VAL A 39 22.43 -37.77 5.26
CA VAL A 39 22.64 -37.15 3.93
C VAL A 39 21.32 -36.68 3.31
N ASP A 40 20.22 -37.41 3.57
CA ASP A 40 18.87 -37.11 3.11
C ASP A 40 18.26 -35.82 3.71
N THR A 41 18.76 -35.34 4.85
CA THR A 41 18.32 -34.08 5.48
C THR A 41 19.36 -32.95 5.35
N ALA A 42 20.65 -33.29 5.20
CA ALA A 42 21.72 -32.30 5.03
C ALA A 42 21.66 -31.57 3.68
N VAL A 43 21.30 -32.28 2.61
CA VAL A 43 21.24 -31.70 1.24
C VAL A 43 20.13 -30.65 1.09
N PRO A 44 18.87 -30.89 1.53
CA PRO A 44 17.81 -29.88 1.49
C PRO A 44 18.14 -28.62 2.31
N LEU A 45 18.70 -28.78 3.52
CA LEU A 45 19.08 -27.66 4.39
C LEU A 45 20.21 -26.81 3.80
N ALA A 46 21.21 -27.45 3.18
CA ALA A 46 22.30 -26.74 2.51
C ALA A 46 21.83 -25.99 1.25
N LEU A 47 20.95 -26.61 0.46
CA LEU A 47 20.32 -25.99 -0.71
C LEU A 47 19.42 -24.82 -0.31
N GLU A 48 18.66 -24.95 0.77
CA GLU A 48 17.80 -23.91 1.32
C GLU A 48 18.61 -22.70 1.79
N GLY A 49 19.67 -22.93 2.57
CA GLY A 49 20.59 -21.88 3.00
C GLY A 49 21.28 -21.17 1.82
N ALA A 50 21.74 -21.92 0.82
CA ALA A 50 22.43 -21.39 -0.34
C ALA A 50 21.49 -20.63 -1.31
N ALA A 51 20.24 -21.06 -1.45
CA ALA A 51 19.22 -20.41 -2.27
C ALA A 51 18.78 -19.07 -1.66
N PHE A 52 18.53 -19.05 -0.34
CA PHE A 52 18.13 -17.82 0.35
C PHE A 52 19.29 -16.84 0.50
N ALA A 53 20.53 -17.32 0.69
CA ALA A 53 21.71 -16.48 0.65
C ALA A 53 21.92 -15.85 -0.74
N ALA A 54 21.72 -16.61 -1.83
CA ALA A 54 21.81 -16.08 -3.19
C ALA A 54 20.71 -15.05 -3.50
N ALA A 55 19.47 -15.29 -3.06
CA ALA A 55 18.39 -14.31 -3.17
C ALA A 55 18.70 -13.03 -2.37
N ALA A 56 19.25 -13.16 -1.16
CA ALA A 56 19.70 -12.03 -0.35
C ALA A 56 20.88 -11.27 -1.01
N ALA A 57 21.74 -11.97 -1.75
CA ALA A 57 22.83 -11.39 -2.54
C ALA A 57 22.39 -10.82 -3.91
N CYS A 58 21.09 -10.82 -4.21
CA CYS A 58 20.51 -10.32 -5.47
C CYS A 58 20.93 -11.08 -6.75
N ASP A 59 21.56 -12.26 -6.63
CA ASP A 59 21.77 -13.19 -7.76
C ASP A 59 20.53 -14.06 -7.94
N LEU A 60 19.48 -13.44 -8.48
CA LEU A 60 18.18 -14.08 -8.65
C LEU A 60 18.22 -15.22 -9.68
N THR A 61 19.14 -15.22 -10.64
CA THR A 61 19.30 -16.32 -11.59
C THR A 61 19.84 -17.56 -10.90
N SER A 62 20.97 -17.46 -10.17
CA SER A 62 21.48 -18.60 -9.41
C SER A 62 20.52 -19.01 -8.29
N ALA A 63 19.83 -18.06 -7.65
CA ALA A 63 18.86 -18.38 -6.62
C ALA A 63 17.69 -19.20 -7.19
N THR A 64 17.15 -18.81 -8.34
CA THR A 64 16.04 -19.52 -8.98
C THR A 64 16.41 -20.97 -9.32
N VAL A 65 17.58 -21.19 -9.94
CA VAL A 65 18.06 -22.55 -10.28
C VAL A 65 18.24 -23.41 -9.02
N ARG A 66 18.79 -22.84 -7.94
CA ARG A 66 18.95 -23.56 -6.67
C ARG A 66 17.62 -23.85 -5.98
N MET A 67 16.66 -22.94 -6.08
CA MET A 67 15.30 -23.15 -5.57
C MET A 67 14.57 -24.25 -6.34
N GLN A 68 14.75 -24.35 -7.67
CA GLN A 68 14.23 -25.46 -8.46
C GLN A 68 14.82 -26.80 -8.02
N ALA A 69 16.15 -26.88 -7.89
CA ALA A 69 16.83 -28.08 -7.40
C ALA A 69 16.39 -28.47 -5.99
N LEU A 70 16.16 -27.47 -5.11
CA LEU A 70 15.61 -27.70 -3.77
C LEU A 70 14.20 -28.30 -3.83
N ILE A 71 13.33 -27.78 -4.70
CA ILE A 71 11.98 -28.32 -4.89
C ILE A 71 12.04 -29.77 -5.40
N ASP A 72 12.91 -30.06 -6.36
CA ASP A 72 13.09 -31.40 -6.92
C ASP A 72 13.51 -32.41 -5.85
N ALA A 73 14.48 -32.02 -5.02
CA ALA A 73 15.03 -32.83 -3.93
C ALA A 73 14.09 -32.99 -2.73
N THR A 74 13.04 -32.16 -2.63
CA THR A 74 12.09 -32.20 -1.51
C THR A 74 11.05 -33.31 -1.70
N PRO A 75 10.70 -34.09 -0.64
CA PRO A 75 9.61 -35.07 -0.70
C PRO A 75 8.29 -34.45 -1.16
N HIS A 76 7.51 -35.17 -1.96
CA HIS A 76 6.28 -34.65 -2.59
C HIS A 76 5.33 -33.96 -1.60
N THR A 77 5.20 -34.48 -0.38
CA THR A 77 4.32 -33.94 0.67
C THR A 77 4.75 -32.57 1.21
N GLN A 78 6.01 -32.16 1.02
CA GLN A 78 6.58 -30.91 1.53
C GLN A 78 6.87 -29.88 0.42
N ARG A 79 6.71 -30.26 -0.86
CA ARG A 79 7.06 -29.41 -2.01
C ARG A 79 6.26 -28.11 -2.06
N ALA A 80 4.99 -28.12 -1.67
CA ALA A 80 4.15 -26.92 -1.62
C ALA A 80 4.68 -25.89 -0.60
N ASP A 81 5.12 -26.35 0.57
CA ASP A 81 5.69 -25.49 1.61
C ASP A 81 7.05 -24.93 1.19
N VAL A 82 7.89 -25.74 0.55
CA VAL A 82 9.19 -25.27 0.02
C VAL A 82 8.99 -24.24 -1.08
N LEU A 83 8.06 -24.48 -2.01
CA LEU A 83 7.68 -23.51 -3.04
C LEU A 83 7.21 -22.19 -2.41
N HIS A 84 6.37 -22.28 -1.36
CA HIS A 84 5.91 -21.10 -0.64
C HIS A 84 7.08 -20.26 -0.07
N ARG A 85 8.06 -20.91 0.56
CA ARG A 85 9.26 -20.23 1.09
C ARG A 85 10.14 -19.65 -0.02
N CYS A 86 10.31 -20.36 -1.14
CA CYS A 86 11.04 -19.87 -2.30
C CYS A 86 10.40 -18.60 -2.88
N VAL A 87 9.08 -18.61 -3.09
CA VAL A 87 8.32 -17.44 -3.55
C VAL A 87 8.44 -16.29 -2.56
N HIS A 88 8.38 -16.56 -1.26
CA HIS A 88 8.55 -15.54 -0.23
C HIS A 88 9.93 -14.88 -0.28
N ALA A 89 10.99 -15.67 -0.46
CA ALA A 89 12.34 -15.14 -0.55
C ALA A 89 12.56 -14.29 -1.81
N VAL A 90 12.11 -14.75 -2.98
CA VAL A 90 12.22 -13.98 -4.23
C VAL A 90 11.39 -12.70 -4.15
N ALA A 91 10.18 -12.75 -3.57
CA ALA A 91 9.32 -11.59 -3.38
C ALA A 91 9.92 -10.51 -2.45
N ALA A 92 10.89 -10.88 -1.61
CA ALA A 92 11.59 -9.94 -0.73
C ALA A 92 12.75 -9.21 -1.42
N VAL A 93 13.20 -9.68 -2.60
CA VAL A 93 14.33 -9.09 -3.33
C VAL A 93 13.90 -7.79 -4.03
N ARG A 94 14.71 -6.74 -3.90
CA ARG A 94 14.43 -5.43 -4.51
C ARG A 94 14.75 -5.48 -6.01
N PRO A 95 13.86 -4.96 -6.88
CA PRO A 95 14.12 -4.91 -8.33
C PRO A 95 15.36 -4.09 -8.70
N ALA A 96 15.69 -3.07 -7.89
CA ALA A 96 16.78 -2.13 -8.20
C ALA A 96 18.19 -2.70 -8.01
N THR A 97 18.34 -3.88 -7.41
CA THR A 97 19.65 -4.43 -7.00
C THR A 97 20.04 -5.72 -7.71
N SER A 98 19.18 -6.27 -8.57
CA SER A 98 19.39 -7.56 -9.24
C SER A 98 19.42 -7.43 -10.76
N ALA A 99 20.36 -8.12 -11.42
CA ALA A 99 20.42 -8.21 -12.89
C ALA A 99 19.22 -8.98 -13.48
N PHE A 100 18.54 -9.79 -12.67
CA PHE A 100 17.40 -10.61 -13.08
C PHE A 100 16.13 -10.17 -12.35
N HIS A 101 15.06 -9.88 -13.08
CA HIS A 101 13.86 -9.29 -12.51
C HIS A 101 13.09 -10.30 -11.62
N PRO A 102 12.67 -9.95 -10.37
CA PRO A 102 11.94 -10.86 -9.47
C PRO A 102 10.71 -11.53 -10.11
N ALA A 103 10.00 -10.81 -10.97
CA ALA A 103 8.89 -11.36 -11.75
C ALA A 103 9.26 -12.57 -12.62
N ILE A 104 10.43 -12.58 -13.25
CA ILE A 104 10.87 -13.68 -14.11
C ILE A 104 11.26 -14.89 -13.25
N ALA A 105 11.93 -14.65 -12.12
CA ALA A 105 12.26 -15.70 -11.15
C ALA A 105 11.00 -16.38 -10.63
N LEU A 106 10.01 -15.60 -10.19
CA LEU A 106 8.73 -16.11 -9.73
C LEU A 106 7.94 -16.85 -10.82
N ALA A 107 7.92 -16.32 -12.04
CA ALA A 107 7.32 -16.98 -13.20
C ALA A 107 7.96 -18.34 -13.49
N THR A 108 9.29 -18.42 -13.37
CA THR A 108 10.06 -19.65 -13.59
C THR A 108 9.81 -20.68 -12.50
N LEU A 109 9.78 -20.26 -11.22
CA LEU A 109 9.43 -21.13 -10.11
C LEU A 109 8.00 -21.65 -10.22
N TYR A 110 7.08 -20.81 -10.69
CA TYR A 110 5.69 -21.21 -10.92
C TYR A 110 5.57 -22.24 -12.05
N ASP A 111 6.19 -21.99 -13.21
CA ASP A 111 6.22 -22.96 -14.32
C ASP A 111 6.79 -24.32 -13.87
N HIS A 112 7.92 -24.30 -13.14
CA HIS A 112 8.55 -25.50 -12.58
C HIS A 112 7.62 -26.25 -11.63
N ALA A 113 6.92 -25.53 -10.76
CA ALA A 113 5.96 -26.14 -9.85
C ALA A 113 4.82 -26.84 -10.60
N ILE A 114 4.30 -26.21 -11.67
CA ILE A 114 3.25 -26.79 -12.50
C ILE A 114 3.76 -28.03 -13.25
N GLU A 115 4.99 -28.00 -13.78
CA GLU A 115 5.64 -29.16 -14.44
C GLU A 115 5.79 -30.36 -13.49
N LEU A 116 6.02 -30.10 -12.21
CA LEU A 116 6.10 -31.13 -11.16
C LEU A 116 4.74 -31.52 -10.57
N HIS A 117 3.63 -31.02 -11.12
CA HIS A 117 2.28 -31.20 -10.59
C HIS A 117 2.12 -30.74 -9.12
N ILE A 118 2.93 -29.77 -8.68
CA ILE A 118 2.80 -29.15 -7.36
C ILE A 118 1.70 -28.11 -7.44
N GLU A 119 0.64 -28.30 -6.67
CA GLU A 119 -0.43 -27.31 -6.60
C GLU A 119 0.00 -26.13 -5.71
N PRO A 120 -0.04 -24.89 -6.24
CA PRO A 120 0.34 -23.72 -5.47
C PRO A 120 -0.69 -23.41 -4.39
N THR A 121 -0.23 -23.16 -3.17
CA THR A 121 -1.13 -22.73 -2.08
C THR A 121 -1.73 -21.35 -2.38
N PRO A 122 -2.93 -21.04 -1.86
CA PRO A 122 -3.54 -19.72 -2.00
C PRO A 122 -2.58 -18.59 -1.60
N GLU A 123 -1.90 -18.75 -0.47
CA GLU A 123 -0.87 -17.84 0.02
C GLU A 123 0.22 -17.57 -1.01
N THR A 124 0.68 -18.60 -1.72
CA THR A 124 1.70 -18.52 -2.76
C THR A 124 1.17 -17.75 -3.97
N ILE A 125 -0.05 -18.05 -4.42
CA ILE A 125 -0.70 -17.33 -5.53
C ILE A 125 -0.89 -15.84 -5.18
N SER A 126 -1.33 -15.51 -3.96
CA SER A 126 -1.49 -14.11 -3.51
C SER A 126 -0.18 -13.33 -3.59
N ARG A 127 0.95 -13.92 -3.13
CA ARG A 127 2.27 -13.28 -3.22
C ARG A 127 2.73 -13.14 -4.67
N LEU A 128 2.57 -14.20 -5.48
CA LEU A 128 2.91 -14.19 -6.90
C LEU A 128 2.20 -13.04 -7.62
N VAL A 129 0.87 -12.94 -7.48
CA VAL A 129 0.05 -11.86 -8.05
C VAL A 129 0.49 -10.49 -7.53
N ALA A 130 0.78 -10.36 -6.24
CA ALA A 130 1.21 -9.09 -5.65
C ALA A 130 2.54 -8.56 -6.21
N VAL A 131 3.50 -9.44 -6.52
CA VAL A 131 4.80 -9.07 -7.11
C VAL A 131 4.67 -8.85 -8.62
N LEU A 132 4.01 -9.77 -9.33
CA LEU A 132 3.82 -9.68 -10.78
C LEU A 132 3.05 -8.40 -11.17
N SER A 133 2.04 -8.04 -10.40
CA SER A 133 1.24 -6.81 -10.64
C SER A 133 2.00 -5.50 -10.45
N GLN A 134 3.20 -5.52 -9.85
CA GLN A 134 4.06 -4.33 -9.74
C GLN A 134 5.10 -4.27 -10.87
N SER A 135 5.24 -5.36 -11.62
CA SER A 135 6.40 -5.63 -12.46
C SER A 135 6.04 -5.76 -13.94
N LEU A 136 4.83 -6.23 -14.23
CA LEU A 136 4.37 -6.50 -15.59
C LEU A 136 3.58 -5.30 -16.13
N CYS A 137 3.67 -5.08 -17.45
CA CYS A 137 2.79 -4.16 -18.15
C CYS A 137 1.35 -4.68 -18.16
N GLN A 138 0.39 -3.79 -18.43
CA GLN A 138 -1.05 -4.03 -18.30
C GLN A 138 -1.51 -5.29 -19.06
N ASP A 139 -1.24 -5.38 -20.37
CA ASP A 139 -1.69 -6.52 -21.20
C ASP A 139 -1.10 -7.86 -20.74
N THR A 140 0.20 -7.86 -20.39
CA THR A 140 0.89 -9.08 -19.94
C THR A 140 0.37 -9.49 -18.57
N LEU A 141 0.06 -8.53 -17.70
CA LEU A 141 -0.54 -8.80 -16.40
C LEU A 141 -1.91 -9.46 -16.54
N VAL A 142 -2.78 -9.01 -17.45
CA VAL A 142 -4.08 -9.66 -17.70
C VAL A 142 -3.89 -11.12 -18.10
N GLN A 143 -3.03 -11.40 -19.08
CA GLN A 143 -2.78 -12.76 -19.56
C GLN A 143 -2.27 -13.68 -18.44
N VAL A 144 -1.40 -13.14 -17.58
CA VAL A 144 -0.87 -13.84 -16.42
C VAL A 144 -1.96 -14.12 -15.40
N LEU A 145 -2.80 -13.13 -15.07
CA LEU A 145 -3.88 -13.30 -14.12
C LEU A 145 -4.90 -14.31 -14.63
N ASP A 146 -5.24 -14.27 -15.91
CA ASP A 146 -6.16 -15.21 -16.53
C ASP A 146 -5.61 -16.64 -16.48
N ALA A 147 -4.30 -16.82 -16.65
CA ALA A 147 -3.65 -18.13 -16.50
C ALA A 147 -3.61 -18.62 -15.04
N LEU A 148 -3.48 -17.72 -14.07
CA LEU A 148 -3.47 -18.07 -12.63
C LEU A 148 -4.88 -18.27 -12.05
N SER A 149 -5.91 -17.67 -12.67
CA SER A 149 -7.28 -17.67 -12.16
C SER A 149 -7.90 -19.07 -11.98
N PRO A 150 -7.67 -20.08 -12.85
CA PRO A 150 -8.23 -21.42 -12.66
C PRO A 150 -7.63 -22.10 -11.42
N HIS A 151 -6.34 -21.89 -11.15
CA HIS A 151 -5.69 -22.43 -9.95
C HIS A 151 -6.27 -21.82 -8.68
N MET A 152 -6.56 -20.52 -8.69
CA MET A 152 -7.26 -19.87 -7.58
C MET A 152 -8.66 -20.47 -7.39
N LEU A 153 -9.46 -20.56 -8.47
CA LEU A 153 -10.83 -21.09 -8.38
C LEU A 153 -10.86 -22.54 -7.90
N ASN A 154 -9.92 -23.38 -8.38
CA ASN A 154 -9.78 -24.77 -7.95
C ASN A 154 -9.36 -24.86 -6.48
N ALA A 155 -8.46 -24.00 -6.00
CA ALA A 155 -8.10 -23.95 -4.59
C ALA A 155 -9.30 -23.56 -3.71
N MET A 156 -10.11 -22.60 -4.16
CA MET A 156 -11.31 -22.15 -3.45
C MET A 156 -12.44 -23.18 -3.39
N GLN A 157 -12.49 -24.14 -4.32
CA GLN A 157 -13.45 -25.25 -4.25
C GLN A 157 -13.06 -26.30 -3.20
N ARG A 158 -11.76 -26.41 -2.89
CA ARG A 158 -11.20 -27.45 -2.02
C ARG A 158 -10.97 -26.99 -0.59
N GLU A 159 -10.63 -25.71 -0.43
CA GLU A 159 -10.30 -25.09 0.85
C GLU A 159 -11.28 -23.98 1.24
N GLN A 160 -11.13 -23.45 2.46
CA GLN A 160 -11.90 -22.27 2.88
C GLN A 160 -11.59 -21.05 2.00
N PRO A 161 -12.53 -20.10 1.84
CA PRO A 161 -12.33 -18.92 1.00
C PRO A 161 -11.12 -18.07 1.44
N CYS A 162 -10.03 -18.13 0.68
CA CYS A 162 -8.81 -17.38 0.94
C CYS A 162 -8.92 -15.92 0.48
N LEU A 163 -9.46 -15.09 1.37
CA LEU A 163 -9.65 -13.64 1.20
C LEU A 163 -8.42 -12.89 0.64
N GLY A 164 -7.21 -13.29 1.03
CA GLY A 164 -5.96 -12.67 0.59
C GLY A 164 -5.69 -12.85 -0.91
N VAL A 165 -6.10 -13.97 -1.51
CA VAL A 165 -5.91 -14.22 -2.95
C VAL A 165 -6.90 -13.41 -3.76
N VAL A 166 -8.18 -13.48 -3.39
CA VAL A 166 -9.27 -12.76 -4.07
C VAL A 166 -8.99 -11.26 -4.10
N THR A 167 -8.59 -10.68 -2.95
CA THR A 167 -8.26 -9.25 -2.88
C THR A 167 -7.00 -8.89 -3.68
N ALA A 168 -6.01 -9.80 -3.78
CA ALA A 168 -4.83 -9.60 -4.61
C ALA A 168 -5.17 -9.60 -6.11
N PHE A 169 -6.03 -10.52 -6.58
CA PHE A 169 -6.49 -10.54 -7.97
C PHE A 169 -7.31 -9.30 -8.33
N ILE A 170 -8.27 -8.90 -7.48
CA ILE A 170 -9.08 -7.69 -7.72
C ILE A 170 -8.16 -6.48 -7.88
N ALA A 171 -7.19 -6.31 -6.98
CA ALA A 171 -6.22 -5.23 -7.07
C ALA A 171 -5.34 -5.34 -8.33
N ALA A 172 -4.85 -6.54 -8.67
CA ALA A 172 -4.01 -6.74 -9.84
C ALA A 172 -4.72 -6.44 -11.16
N TYR A 173 -5.99 -6.84 -11.31
CA TYR A 173 -6.82 -6.46 -12.46
C TYR A 173 -7.09 -4.95 -12.50
N GLY A 174 -7.24 -4.29 -11.35
CA GLY A 174 -7.31 -2.83 -11.26
C GLY A 174 -6.05 -2.14 -11.82
N ARG A 175 -4.87 -2.61 -11.42
CA ARG A 175 -3.59 -2.12 -11.97
C ARG A 175 -3.46 -2.38 -13.47
N ALA A 176 -3.98 -3.51 -13.93
CA ALA A 176 -4.05 -3.86 -15.34
C ALA A 176 -5.05 -3.00 -16.13
N GLN A 177 -5.74 -2.03 -15.50
CA GLN A 177 -6.80 -1.19 -16.11
C GLN A 177 -8.05 -1.98 -16.53
N HIS A 178 -8.26 -3.17 -15.97
CA HIS A 178 -9.40 -4.06 -16.25
C HIS A 178 -10.16 -4.48 -14.98
N PRO A 179 -10.64 -3.52 -14.16
CA PRO A 179 -11.28 -3.81 -12.87
C PRO A 179 -12.54 -4.70 -13.01
N GLU A 180 -13.23 -4.66 -14.14
CA GLU A 180 -14.36 -5.51 -14.48
C GLU A 180 -14.01 -7.00 -14.53
N LEU A 181 -12.78 -7.35 -14.89
CA LEU A 181 -12.31 -8.75 -14.87
C LEU A 181 -12.14 -9.24 -13.44
N GLY A 182 -11.62 -8.40 -12.54
CA GLY A 182 -11.57 -8.69 -11.11
C GLY A 182 -12.95 -8.86 -10.48
N GLU A 183 -13.93 -8.07 -10.92
CA GLU A 183 -15.33 -8.20 -10.49
C GLU A 183 -15.97 -9.50 -11.01
N LYS A 184 -15.75 -9.86 -12.28
CA LYS A 184 -16.21 -11.14 -12.86
C LYS A 184 -15.56 -12.33 -12.15
N LEU A 185 -14.27 -12.24 -11.83
CA LEU A 185 -13.56 -13.28 -11.10
C LEU A 185 -14.15 -13.44 -9.70
N LEU A 186 -14.46 -12.34 -8.99
CA LEU A 186 -15.11 -12.39 -7.70
C LEU A 186 -16.50 -13.05 -7.80
N ALA A 187 -17.26 -12.77 -8.85
CA ALA A 187 -18.54 -13.44 -9.10
C ALA A 187 -18.36 -14.96 -9.32
N ALA A 188 -17.41 -15.36 -10.16
CA ALA A 188 -17.07 -16.77 -10.39
C ALA A 188 -16.61 -17.46 -9.09
N ALA A 189 -15.81 -16.77 -8.28
CA ALA A 189 -15.34 -17.24 -6.99
C ALA A 189 -16.48 -17.43 -5.98
N SER A 190 -17.49 -16.54 -5.98
CA SER A 190 -18.72 -16.72 -5.18
C SER A 190 -19.49 -17.97 -5.60
N HIS A 191 -19.56 -18.27 -6.90
CA HIS A 191 -20.22 -19.48 -7.39
C HIS A 191 -19.42 -20.75 -7.06
N ALA A 192 -18.11 -20.71 -7.22
CA ALA A 192 -17.23 -21.83 -6.90
C ALA A 192 -17.26 -22.19 -5.40
N ALA A 193 -17.29 -21.19 -4.52
CA ALA A 193 -17.35 -21.38 -3.07
C ALA A 193 -18.68 -21.97 -2.58
N GLN A 194 -19.74 -21.95 -3.41
CA GLN A 194 -21.04 -22.56 -3.06
C GLN A 194 -21.06 -24.08 -3.29
N GLY A 195 -20.07 -24.64 -3.99
CA GLY A 195 -19.87 -26.07 -4.21
C GLY A 195 -20.97 -26.78 -5.02
N PRO A 196 -20.69 -28.00 -5.54
CA PRO A 196 -21.68 -28.85 -6.20
C PRO A 196 -22.65 -29.55 -5.23
N SER A 197 -22.43 -29.45 -3.91
CA SER A 197 -23.28 -30.12 -2.90
C SER A 197 -24.70 -29.54 -2.76
N ALA A 198 -25.05 -28.54 -3.57
CA ALA A 198 -26.39 -27.95 -3.68
C ALA A 198 -27.31 -28.67 -4.70
N SER A 199 -26.90 -29.81 -5.26
CA SER A 199 -27.74 -30.63 -6.15
C SER A 199 -28.76 -31.51 -5.42
N ALA A 200 -28.79 -31.50 -4.09
CA ALA A 200 -29.91 -32.01 -3.30
C ALA A 200 -30.72 -30.80 -2.83
N SER A 201 -31.94 -30.64 -3.36
CA SER A 201 -32.97 -29.63 -3.04
C SER A 201 -32.47 -28.35 -2.36
N PRO A 202 -32.51 -27.18 -3.02
CA PRO A 202 -32.00 -25.95 -2.44
C PRO A 202 -32.66 -25.73 -1.08
N SER A 203 -31.85 -25.81 -0.01
CA SER A 203 -32.38 -25.64 1.33
C SER A 203 -33.13 -24.31 1.40
N PRO A 204 -34.23 -24.19 2.17
CA PRO A 204 -35.01 -22.97 2.27
C PRO A 204 -34.15 -21.74 2.61
N THR A 205 -33.04 -21.94 3.34
CA THR A 205 -32.02 -20.93 3.64
C THR A 205 -31.27 -20.44 2.39
N CYS A 206 -30.96 -21.31 1.43
CA CYS A 206 -30.30 -20.97 0.17
C CYS A 206 -31.23 -20.19 -0.76
N LEU A 207 -32.51 -20.58 -0.85
CA LEU A 207 -33.53 -19.83 -1.58
C LEU A 207 -33.78 -18.44 -0.95
N ALA A 208 -33.85 -18.36 0.37
CA ALA A 208 -34.00 -17.10 1.08
C ALA A 208 -32.79 -16.19 0.90
N ALA A 209 -31.56 -16.72 0.94
CA ALA A 209 -30.34 -15.97 0.65
C ALA A 209 -30.29 -15.47 -0.80
N ALA A 210 -30.66 -16.32 -1.77
CA ALA A 210 -30.74 -15.94 -3.18
C ALA A 210 -31.81 -14.87 -3.44
N GLN A 211 -32.98 -14.98 -2.81
CA GLN A 211 -34.07 -14.01 -2.92
C GLN A 211 -33.69 -12.68 -2.24
N GLN A 212 -33.08 -12.72 -1.05
CA GLN A 212 -32.56 -11.55 -0.35
C GLN A 212 -31.47 -10.86 -1.19
N GLN A 213 -30.60 -11.62 -1.83
CA GLN A 213 -29.57 -11.10 -2.72
C GLN A 213 -30.13 -10.50 -4.02
N GLN A 214 -31.18 -11.10 -4.59
CA GLN A 214 -31.90 -10.55 -5.73
C GLN A 214 -32.63 -9.25 -5.34
N GLN A 215 -33.17 -9.17 -4.13
CA GLN A 215 -33.77 -7.95 -3.59
C GLN A 215 -32.72 -6.87 -3.36
N HIS A 216 -31.58 -7.17 -2.71
CA HIS A 216 -30.47 -6.23 -2.52
C HIS A 216 -29.90 -5.74 -3.86
N SER A 217 -29.66 -6.63 -4.84
CA SER A 217 -29.20 -6.23 -6.17
C SER A 217 -30.25 -5.38 -6.90
N SER A 218 -31.56 -5.66 -6.75
CA SER A 218 -32.62 -4.84 -7.34
C SER A 218 -32.77 -3.46 -6.67
N ALA A 219 -32.60 -3.39 -5.36
CA ALA A 219 -32.65 -2.17 -4.57
C ALA A 219 -31.41 -1.31 -4.84
N ALA A 220 -30.22 -1.92 -4.85
CA ALA A 220 -28.98 -1.29 -5.28
C ALA A 220 -29.08 -0.81 -6.72
N ARG A 221 -29.67 -1.57 -7.65
CA ARG A 221 -29.93 -1.11 -9.03
C ARG A 221 -30.85 0.10 -9.09
N ARG A 222 -31.97 0.10 -8.35
CA ARG A 222 -32.89 1.24 -8.29
C ARG A 222 -32.22 2.47 -7.69
N TYR A 223 -31.50 2.29 -6.58
CA TYR A 223 -30.72 3.34 -5.94
C TYR A 223 -29.66 3.90 -6.90
N LEU A 224 -28.86 3.05 -7.55
CA LEU A 224 -27.83 3.48 -8.49
C LEU A 224 -28.41 4.15 -9.74
N ARG A 225 -29.57 3.70 -10.23
CA ARG A 225 -30.31 4.39 -11.31
C ARG A 225 -30.82 5.75 -10.86
N ALA A 226 -31.36 5.88 -9.65
CA ALA A 226 -31.82 7.16 -9.09
C ALA A 226 -30.65 8.13 -8.83
N VAL A 227 -29.55 7.60 -8.31
CA VAL A 227 -28.28 8.31 -8.13
C VAL A 227 -27.74 8.74 -9.50
N ARG A 228 -27.83 7.92 -10.54
CA ARG A 228 -27.43 8.30 -11.90
C ARG A 228 -28.33 9.36 -12.52
N ALA A 229 -29.65 9.20 -12.40
CA ALA A 229 -30.63 10.15 -12.91
C ALA A 229 -30.48 11.53 -12.26
N SER A 230 -30.19 11.59 -10.96
CA SER A 230 -29.87 12.83 -10.25
C SER A 230 -28.49 13.42 -10.59
N ARG A 231 -27.59 12.64 -11.21
CA ARG A 231 -26.20 13.02 -11.53
C ARG A 231 -25.96 13.41 -12.99
N GLY A 232 -26.98 13.34 -13.85
CA GLY A 232 -26.97 13.96 -15.19
C GLY A 232 -26.02 13.39 -16.25
N ASN A 233 -25.30 12.29 -15.99
CA ASN A 233 -24.33 11.74 -16.94
C ASN A 233 -24.78 10.42 -17.61
N ALA A 234 -24.75 10.43 -18.95
CA ALA A 234 -24.72 9.24 -19.79
C ALA A 234 -23.31 8.62 -19.74
N ALA A 235 -22.97 7.96 -18.62
CA ALA A 235 -21.76 7.12 -18.57
C ALA A 235 -21.88 6.00 -19.61
N SER A 236 -20.83 5.81 -20.41
CA SER A 236 -20.74 4.71 -21.39
C SER A 236 -20.93 3.36 -20.68
N GLY A 237 -21.48 2.37 -21.37
CA GLY A 237 -21.84 1.07 -20.78
C GLY A 237 -20.72 0.32 -20.05
N SER A 238 -19.44 0.65 -20.31
CA SER A 238 -18.26 0.08 -19.64
C SER A 238 -18.01 0.59 -18.22
N ASP A 239 -18.56 1.76 -17.84
CA ASP A 239 -18.29 2.40 -16.53
C ASP A 239 -19.15 1.82 -15.40
N MET A 240 -20.05 0.88 -15.71
CA MET A 240 -20.92 0.29 -14.72
C MET A 240 -20.25 -0.94 -14.08
N PRO A 241 -20.03 -0.93 -12.75
CA PRO A 241 -19.54 -2.11 -12.07
C PRO A 241 -20.46 -3.31 -12.30
N VAL A 242 -19.85 -4.46 -12.58
CA VAL A 242 -20.52 -5.74 -12.71
C VAL A 242 -21.36 -5.99 -11.46
N ASP A 243 -22.56 -6.53 -11.65
CA ASP A 243 -23.43 -6.89 -10.52
C ASP A 243 -22.86 -8.16 -9.88
N VAL A 244 -21.96 -7.97 -8.91
CA VAL A 244 -21.28 -9.09 -8.28
C VAL A 244 -22.13 -9.62 -7.12
N PRO A 245 -22.47 -10.92 -7.12
CA PRO A 245 -23.06 -11.59 -5.98
C PRO A 245 -22.08 -11.60 -4.78
N LEU A 246 -22.24 -10.66 -3.85
CA LEU A 246 -21.34 -10.52 -2.69
C LEU A 246 -21.71 -11.38 -1.48
N SER A 247 -22.61 -12.36 -1.56
CA SER A 247 -23.20 -13.08 -0.41
C SER A 247 -22.22 -13.39 0.73
N SER A 248 -21.20 -14.22 0.50
CA SER A 248 -20.18 -14.56 1.51
C SER A 248 -19.08 -13.50 1.64
N TRP A 249 -18.87 -12.68 0.61
CA TRP A 249 -17.78 -11.69 0.58
C TRP A 249 -18.14 -10.35 1.23
N ALA A 250 -19.42 -10.06 1.37
CA ALA A 250 -19.96 -8.78 1.84
C ALA A 250 -19.50 -8.47 3.26
N ALA A 251 -19.27 -9.49 4.09
CA ALA A 251 -18.75 -9.34 5.44
C ALA A 251 -17.33 -8.74 5.47
N TYR A 252 -16.52 -8.98 4.43
CA TYR A 252 -15.10 -8.64 4.43
C TYR A 252 -14.83 -7.25 3.85
N THR A 253 -14.50 -6.31 4.73
CA THR A 253 -14.18 -4.91 4.36
C THR A 253 -12.99 -4.78 3.42
N SER A 254 -12.07 -5.76 3.41
CA SER A 254 -10.95 -5.80 2.47
C SER A 254 -11.38 -6.02 1.02
N VAL A 255 -12.46 -6.78 0.77
CA VAL A 255 -13.03 -6.96 -0.58
C VAL A 255 -13.60 -5.65 -1.08
N TRP A 256 -14.45 -4.99 -0.28
CA TRP A 256 -14.99 -3.67 -0.60
C TRP A 256 -13.88 -2.65 -0.89
N ASN A 257 -12.85 -2.63 -0.05
CA ASN A 257 -11.71 -1.75 -0.24
C ASN A 257 -10.90 -2.08 -1.50
N ALA A 258 -10.74 -3.36 -1.84
CA ALA A 258 -10.06 -3.80 -3.05
C ALA A 258 -10.85 -3.42 -4.31
N LEU A 259 -12.18 -3.57 -4.32
CA LEU A 259 -13.04 -3.19 -5.44
C LEU A 259 -12.99 -1.68 -5.71
N VAL A 260 -13.11 -0.86 -4.66
CA VAL A 260 -12.98 0.60 -4.77
C VAL A 260 -11.58 0.98 -5.26
N ARG A 261 -10.53 0.35 -4.72
CA ARG A 261 -9.14 0.63 -5.11
C ARG A 261 -8.88 0.24 -6.56
N ALA A 262 -9.32 -0.93 -7.00
CA ALA A 262 -9.08 -1.45 -8.34
C ALA A 262 -9.63 -0.49 -9.41
N ARG A 263 -10.86 0.00 -9.20
CA ARG A 263 -11.46 1.03 -10.06
C ARG A 263 -10.67 2.33 -10.04
N GLY A 264 -10.19 2.74 -8.86
CA GLY A 264 -9.34 3.91 -8.73
C GLY A 264 -7.98 3.79 -9.44
N GLU A 265 -7.33 2.64 -9.37
CA GLU A 265 -6.08 2.33 -10.08
C GLU A 265 -6.31 2.30 -11.60
N ALA A 266 -7.50 1.92 -12.04
CA ALA A 266 -7.94 1.96 -13.45
C ALA A 266 -8.35 3.37 -13.95
N GLY A 267 -8.23 4.40 -13.11
CA GLY A 267 -8.70 5.76 -13.42
C GLY A 267 -10.24 5.92 -13.43
N ASP A 268 -11.00 4.87 -13.16
CA ASP A 268 -12.47 4.87 -13.10
C ASP A 268 -12.97 5.33 -11.73
N TYR A 269 -12.89 6.65 -11.52
CA TYR A 269 -13.37 7.27 -10.29
C TYR A 269 -14.89 7.13 -10.10
N ALA A 270 -15.66 7.07 -11.19
CA ALA A 270 -17.11 6.91 -11.14
C ALA A 270 -17.48 5.51 -10.62
N GLY A 271 -16.86 4.45 -11.15
CA GLY A 271 -17.00 3.08 -10.68
C GLY A 271 -16.54 2.90 -9.24
N ALA A 272 -15.43 3.54 -8.84
CA ALA A 272 -14.98 3.55 -7.44
C ALA A 272 -16.04 4.15 -6.49
N ARG A 273 -16.66 5.27 -6.88
CA ARG A 273 -17.78 5.86 -6.12
C ARG A 273 -19.00 4.95 -6.10
N ILE A 274 -19.35 4.30 -7.20
CA ILE A 274 -20.49 3.36 -7.24
C ILE A 274 -20.28 2.23 -6.23
N TRP A 275 -19.08 1.65 -6.16
CA TRP A 275 -18.75 0.64 -5.16
C TRP A 275 -18.83 1.16 -3.72
N LEU A 276 -18.39 2.41 -3.48
CA LEU A 276 -18.58 3.02 -2.16
C LEU A 276 -20.07 3.18 -1.84
N GLU A 277 -20.89 3.66 -2.76
CA GLU A 277 -22.34 3.79 -2.54
C GLU A 277 -23.01 2.42 -2.31
N ARG A 278 -22.57 1.35 -2.98
CA ARG A 278 -23.01 -0.02 -2.71
C ARG A 278 -22.63 -0.47 -1.29
N TYR A 279 -21.40 -0.17 -0.86
CA TYR A 279 -20.96 -0.44 0.51
C TYR A 279 -21.82 0.31 1.53
N ARG A 280 -22.08 1.61 1.29
CA ARG A 280 -22.94 2.46 2.12
C ARG A 280 -24.35 1.89 2.24
N PHE A 281 -24.93 1.50 1.12
CA PHE A 281 -26.23 0.84 1.11
C PHE A 281 -26.21 -0.44 1.95
N ALA A 282 -25.18 -1.29 1.78
CA ALA A 282 -25.06 -2.55 2.51
C ALA A 282 -24.90 -2.38 4.04
N ILE A 283 -24.28 -1.29 4.53
CA ILE A 283 -24.15 -1.02 5.97
C ILE A 283 -25.34 -0.26 6.58
N SER A 284 -26.08 0.50 5.77
CA SER A 284 -27.22 1.31 6.21
C SER A 284 -28.51 0.50 6.31
N ASP A 285 -28.70 -0.49 5.43
CA ASP A 285 -30.00 -1.16 5.31
C ASP A 285 -30.40 -2.00 6.54
N GLY A 286 -29.47 -2.39 7.42
CA GLY A 286 -29.79 -3.29 8.55
C GLY A 286 -30.43 -4.64 8.16
N ALA A 287 -30.72 -4.88 6.88
CA ALA A 287 -31.57 -5.95 6.38
C ALA A 287 -30.85 -7.30 6.26
N CYS A 288 -29.51 -7.31 6.33
CA CYS A 288 -28.77 -8.54 6.64
C CYS A 288 -28.86 -8.92 8.14
N GLY A 289 -29.46 -8.08 8.99
CA GLY A 289 -29.48 -8.26 10.45
C GLY A 289 -30.87 -8.38 11.09
N ALA A 290 -31.98 -8.28 10.36
CA ALA A 290 -33.33 -8.29 10.94
C ALA A 290 -34.18 -9.51 10.57
N GLY A 291 -33.63 -10.49 9.83
CA GLY A 291 -34.21 -11.81 9.66
C GLY A 291 -33.31 -12.83 10.33
N ALA A 292 -33.64 -13.25 11.55
CA ALA A 292 -32.86 -14.20 12.37
C ALA A 292 -32.74 -15.64 11.76
N GLY A 293 -32.95 -15.81 10.46
CA GLY A 293 -33.00 -17.12 9.80
C GLY A 293 -32.08 -17.30 8.57
N THR A 294 -31.45 -16.26 8.02
CA THR A 294 -30.76 -16.39 6.70
C THR A 294 -29.23 -16.33 6.73
N GLY A 295 -28.59 -16.15 7.88
CA GLY A 295 -27.12 -16.28 8.02
C GLY A 295 -26.27 -15.28 7.21
N ALA A 296 -26.88 -14.30 6.55
CA ALA A 296 -26.17 -13.28 5.76
C ALA A 296 -25.48 -12.28 6.70
N VAL A 297 -24.15 -12.30 6.76
CA VAL A 297 -23.38 -11.40 7.64
C VAL A 297 -23.28 -10.01 7.00
N ALA A 298 -23.81 -9.00 7.68
CA ALA A 298 -23.68 -7.61 7.25
C ALA A 298 -22.20 -7.17 7.20
N PRO A 299 -21.81 -6.28 6.26
CA PRO A 299 -20.47 -5.71 6.25
C PRO A 299 -20.15 -5.01 7.57
N ARG A 300 -18.93 -5.24 8.08
CA ARG A 300 -18.44 -4.44 9.21
C ARG A 300 -18.34 -2.97 8.80
N ARG A 301 -18.93 -2.09 9.61
CA ARG A 301 -18.76 -0.63 9.47
C ARG A 301 -17.28 -0.27 9.63
N SER A 302 -16.67 0.23 8.57
CA SER A 302 -15.24 0.51 8.48
C SER A 302 -15.01 1.77 7.67
N ALA A 303 -14.05 2.57 8.11
CA ALA A 303 -13.62 3.78 7.43
C ALA A 303 -12.77 3.49 6.16
N SER A 304 -12.30 2.25 5.96
CA SER A 304 -11.33 1.93 4.89
C SER A 304 -11.84 2.23 3.47
N PRO A 305 -13.07 1.84 3.06
CA PRO A 305 -13.56 2.15 1.72
C PRO A 305 -13.66 3.67 1.48
N TYR A 306 -14.09 4.44 2.48
CA TYR A 306 -14.13 5.89 2.40
C TYR A 306 -12.74 6.50 2.26
N LEU A 307 -11.78 6.06 3.09
CA LEU A 307 -10.40 6.53 3.03
C LEU A 307 -9.78 6.26 1.66
N THR A 308 -10.10 5.12 1.03
CA THR A 308 -9.63 4.82 -0.33
C THR A 308 -10.21 5.82 -1.34
N VAL A 309 -11.51 6.11 -1.32
CA VAL A 309 -12.07 7.15 -2.20
C VAL A 309 -11.48 8.54 -1.90
N MET A 310 -11.30 8.88 -0.62
CA MET A 310 -10.64 10.12 -0.21
C MET A 310 -9.23 10.24 -0.80
N HIS A 311 -8.44 9.17 -0.77
CA HIS A 311 -7.14 9.13 -1.44
C HIS A 311 -7.27 9.35 -2.94
N LEU A 312 -8.23 8.71 -3.61
CA LEU A 312 -8.46 8.90 -5.04
C LEU A 312 -8.76 10.36 -5.38
N CYS A 313 -9.56 11.06 -4.57
CA CYS A 313 -9.84 12.50 -4.74
C CYS A 313 -8.60 13.40 -4.70
N THR A 314 -7.47 12.90 -4.19
CA THR A 314 -6.21 13.67 -4.08
C THR A 314 -5.21 13.35 -5.18
N THR A 315 -5.53 12.38 -6.03
CA THR A 315 -4.72 12.07 -7.21
C THR A 315 -5.06 13.04 -8.35
N ARG A 316 -4.11 13.28 -9.26
CA ARG A 316 -4.35 14.10 -10.46
C ARG A 316 -5.55 13.59 -11.27
N GLN A 317 -5.64 12.28 -11.49
CA GLN A 317 -6.74 11.65 -12.23
C GLN A 317 -8.08 11.85 -11.49
N GLY A 318 -8.13 11.63 -10.18
CA GLY A 318 -9.33 11.86 -9.39
C GLY A 318 -9.77 13.31 -9.38
N MET A 319 -8.84 14.27 -9.32
CA MET A 319 -9.15 15.69 -9.43
C MET A 319 -9.73 16.07 -10.80
N LEU A 320 -9.16 15.56 -11.89
CA LEU A 320 -9.72 15.74 -13.23
C LEU A 320 -11.13 15.12 -13.34
N ALA A 321 -11.32 13.92 -12.79
CA ALA A 321 -12.64 13.26 -12.77
C ALA A 321 -13.66 14.04 -11.93
N LEU A 322 -13.24 14.64 -10.81
CA LEU A 322 -14.08 15.52 -9.99
C LEU A 322 -14.48 16.80 -10.74
N GLN A 323 -13.56 17.40 -11.49
CA GLN A 323 -13.78 18.61 -12.29
C GLN A 323 -14.68 18.38 -13.51
N ASN A 324 -14.56 17.21 -14.14
CA ASN A 324 -15.28 16.87 -15.37
C ASN A 324 -16.60 16.13 -15.10
N GLY A 325 -16.84 15.65 -13.87
CA GLY A 325 -18.03 14.89 -13.52
C GLY A 325 -19.28 15.75 -13.35
N GLY A 326 -20.47 15.15 -13.47
CA GLY A 326 -21.77 15.84 -13.29
C GLY A 326 -21.96 16.52 -11.92
N HIS A 327 -21.16 16.15 -10.90
CA HIS A 327 -21.16 16.81 -9.59
C HIS A 327 -20.24 18.01 -9.48
N ALA A 328 -19.41 18.28 -10.48
CA ALA A 328 -18.40 19.32 -10.41
C ALA A 328 -19.00 20.67 -10.03
N ARG A 329 -20.16 21.02 -10.61
CA ARG A 329 -20.87 22.27 -10.32
C ARG A 329 -21.41 22.33 -8.89
N ALA A 330 -21.99 21.24 -8.39
CA ALA A 330 -22.48 21.18 -7.01
C ALA A 330 -21.32 21.27 -6.01
N LEU A 331 -20.26 20.50 -6.25
CA LEU A 331 -19.07 20.51 -5.43
C LEU A 331 -18.33 21.83 -5.47
N ALA A 332 -18.25 22.49 -6.64
CA ALA A 332 -17.65 23.82 -6.78
C ALA A 332 -18.47 24.90 -6.05
N ARG A 333 -19.80 24.82 -6.08
CA ARG A 333 -20.66 25.72 -5.27
C ARG A 333 -20.42 25.50 -3.78
N HIS A 334 -20.36 24.23 -3.35
CA HIS A 334 -20.08 23.86 -1.97
C HIS A 334 -18.69 24.35 -1.51
N ALA A 335 -17.67 24.15 -2.36
CA ALA A 335 -16.31 24.61 -2.15
C ALA A 335 -16.25 26.15 -1.99
N ARG A 336 -16.92 26.89 -2.88
CA ARG A 336 -17.01 28.36 -2.79
C ARG A 336 -17.73 28.82 -1.52
N HIS A 337 -18.86 28.20 -1.20
CA HIS A 337 -19.65 28.53 -0.01
C HIS A 337 -18.85 28.33 1.28
N GLU A 338 -18.08 27.24 1.36
CA GLU A 338 -17.26 26.95 2.54
C GLU A 338 -15.84 27.55 2.48
N ARG A 339 -15.51 28.34 1.45
CA ARG A 339 -14.16 28.88 1.21
C ARG A 339 -13.08 27.80 1.25
N ARG A 340 -13.35 26.68 0.58
CA ARG A 340 -12.49 25.48 0.51
C ARG A 340 -12.05 25.21 -0.92
N THR A 341 -10.96 24.49 -1.07
CA THR A 341 -10.60 23.89 -2.35
C THR A 341 -11.62 22.80 -2.72
N MET A 342 -11.73 22.49 -4.02
CA MET A 342 -12.61 21.42 -4.50
C MET A 342 -12.25 20.06 -3.90
N GLN A 343 -10.95 19.82 -3.69
CA GLN A 343 -10.42 18.63 -3.02
C GLN A 343 -10.90 18.53 -1.57
N GLN A 344 -10.75 19.62 -0.79
CA GLN A 344 -11.26 19.69 0.58
C GLN A 344 -12.76 19.44 0.63
N ALA A 345 -13.53 20.12 -0.24
CA ALA A 345 -14.98 19.95 -0.31
C ALA A 345 -15.36 18.47 -0.51
N ALA A 346 -14.69 17.75 -1.42
CA ALA A 346 -14.96 16.34 -1.69
C ALA A 346 -14.68 15.46 -0.46
N VAL A 347 -13.55 15.69 0.22
CA VAL A 347 -13.19 14.93 1.42
C VAL A 347 -14.16 15.21 2.57
N HIS A 348 -14.59 16.46 2.75
CA HIS A 348 -15.60 16.81 3.74
C HIS A 348 -16.98 16.22 3.45
N GLU A 349 -17.39 16.12 2.18
CA GLU A 349 -18.60 15.37 1.82
C GLU A 349 -18.50 13.89 2.20
N LEU A 350 -17.36 13.25 1.99
CA LEU A 350 -17.13 11.86 2.40
C LEU A 350 -17.13 11.71 3.93
N LEU A 351 -16.59 12.66 4.68
CA LEU A 351 -16.69 12.67 6.15
C LEU A 351 -18.15 12.81 6.63
N ARG A 352 -18.95 13.65 5.97
CA ARG A 352 -20.38 13.76 6.28
C ARG A 352 -21.13 12.47 5.96
N ALA A 353 -20.80 11.81 4.85
CA ALA A 353 -21.34 10.51 4.50
C ALA A 353 -21.00 9.47 5.59
N MET A 354 -19.72 9.34 5.95
CA MET A 354 -19.28 8.45 7.03
C MET A 354 -20.06 8.67 8.33
N ARG A 355 -20.26 9.93 8.74
CA ARG A 355 -21.02 10.27 9.93
C ARG A 355 -22.49 9.83 9.83
N ARG A 356 -23.15 10.08 8.69
CA ARG A 356 -24.54 9.64 8.45
C ARG A 356 -24.66 8.12 8.48
N ASP A 357 -23.65 7.42 7.98
CA ASP A 357 -23.64 5.97 7.91
C ASP A 357 -23.16 5.31 9.22
N GLY A 358 -22.95 6.10 10.29
CA GLY A 358 -22.51 5.61 11.61
C GLY A 358 -21.09 5.02 11.61
N VAL A 359 -20.24 5.44 10.67
CA VAL A 359 -18.84 4.99 10.55
C VAL A 359 -17.92 5.98 11.24
N MET A 360 -17.30 5.56 12.34
CA MET A 360 -16.33 6.39 13.06
C MET A 360 -15.03 6.57 12.25
N PRO A 361 -14.52 7.81 12.10
CA PRO A 361 -13.23 8.04 11.46
C PRO A 361 -12.11 7.50 12.35
N GLY A 362 -11.35 6.55 11.83
CA GLY A 362 -10.14 6.07 12.51
C GLY A 362 -8.98 7.05 12.36
N VAL A 363 -7.89 6.80 13.10
CA VAL A 363 -6.65 7.61 13.08
C VAL A 363 -6.10 7.87 11.68
N SER A 364 -6.21 6.90 10.77
CA SER A 364 -5.75 7.07 9.38
C SER A 364 -6.57 8.10 8.59
N VAL A 365 -7.89 8.16 8.81
CA VAL A 365 -8.76 9.18 8.19
C VAL A 365 -8.43 10.54 8.78
N LEU A 366 -8.34 10.66 10.11
CA LEU A 366 -8.03 11.94 10.76
C LEU A 366 -6.65 12.46 10.34
N SER A 367 -5.63 11.60 10.30
CA SER A 367 -4.28 11.97 9.82
C SER A 367 -4.32 12.44 8.37
N PHE A 368 -5.12 11.80 7.52
CA PHE A 368 -5.29 12.19 6.12
C PHE A 368 -5.99 13.54 5.96
N VAL A 369 -7.06 13.78 6.71
CA VAL A 369 -7.79 15.05 6.68
C VAL A 369 -6.92 16.18 7.20
N ALA A 370 -6.19 15.95 8.31
CA ALA A 370 -5.24 16.93 8.84
C ALA A 370 -4.18 17.31 7.80
N MET A 371 -3.67 16.35 7.04
CA MET A 371 -2.73 16.64 5.96
C MET A 371 -3.34 17.58 4.91
N ILE A 372 -4.57 17.34 4.47
CA ILE A 372 -5.22 18.20 3.48
C ILE A 372 -5.48 19.61 4.04
N GLU A 373 -5.91 19.70 5.30
CA GLU A 373 -6.16 20.99 5.96
C GLU A 373 -4.86 21.80 6.10
N ALA A 374 -3.76 21.18 6.52
CA ALA A 374 -2.46 21.85 6.62
C ALA A 374 -1.95 22.31 5.26
N ALA A 375 -2.01 21.46 4.23
CA ALA A 375 -1.61 21.82 2.87
C ALA A 375 -2.45 22.96 2.25
N SER A 376 -3.60 23.27 2.84
CA SER A 376 -4.48 24.37 2.42
C SER A 376 -4.36 25.62 3.30
N GLY A 377 -3.37 25.67 4.21
CA GLY A 377 -3.18 26.80 5.15
C GLY A 377 -4.11 26.81 6.36
N HIS A 378 -4.84 25.72 6.63
CA HIS A 378 -5.68 25.59 7.83
C HIS A 378 -4.93 24.82 8.93
N VAL A 379 -3.74 25.29 9.30
CA VAL A 379 -2.80 24.60 10.20
C VAL A 379 -3.40 24.33 11.58
N GLU A 380 -4.04 25.32 12.18
CA GLU A 380 -4.67 25.18 13.51
C GLU A 380 -5.75 24.09 13.54
N ARG A 381 -6.54 24.02 12.46
CA ARG A 381 -7.56 22.99 12.30
C ARG A 381 -6.94 21.61 12.11
N ALA A 382 -5.87 21.52 11.31
CA ALA A 382 -5.13 20.28 11.16
C ALA A 382 -4.54 19.79 12.49
N ALA A 383 -3.98 20.70 13.29
CA ALA A 383 -3.43 20.40 14.60
C ALA A 383 -4.50 19.95 15.61
N ALA A 384 -5.69 20.54 15.57
CA ALA A 384 -6.85 20.10 16.36
C ALA A 384 -7.30 18.69 15.97
N ILE A 385 -7.39 18.40 14.66
CA ILE A 385 -7.73 17.06 14.15
C ILE A 385 -6.69 16.01 14.57
N LEU A 386 -5.40 16.36 14.54
CA LEU A 386 -4.35 15.45 15.01
C LEU A 386 -4.39 15.23 16.51
N ARG A 387 -4.75 16.24 17.31
CA ARG A 387 -5.01 16.07 18.75
C ARG A 387 -6.16 15.10 18.99
N GLU A 388 -7.27 15.24 18.26
CA GLU A 388 -8.39 14.29 18.31
C GLU A 388 -7.92 12.88 17.93
N ALA A 389 -7.08 12.74 16.91
CA ALA A 389 -6.53 11.46 16.47
C ALA A 389 -5.66 10.75 17.52
N LEU A 390 -5.05 11.50 18.46
CA LEU A 390 -4.35 10.91 19.59
C LEU A 390 -5.32 10.23 20.57
N VAL A 391 -6.51 10.80 20.75
CA VAL A 391 -7.50 10.38 21.76
C VAL A 391 -8.43 9.26 21.26
N VAL A 392 -8.53 9.03 19.96
CA VAL A 392 -9.40 7.97 19.40
C VAL A 392 -9.00 6.58 19.94
N PRO A 393 -9.89 5.92 20.74
CA PRO A 393 -9.63 4.58 21.25
C PRO A 393 -9.39 3.60 20.09
N HIS A 394 -8.33 2.80 20.17
CA HIS A 394 -8.16 1.70 19.22
C HIS A 394 -9.21 0.62 19.49
N ALA A 395 -9.81 0.07 18.44
CA ALA A 395 -11.01 -0.79 18.48
C ALA A 395 -10.85 -2.16 19.18
N SER A 396 -9.77 -2.40 19.95
CA SER A 396 -9.57 -3.62 20.72
C SER A 396 -9.64 -3.28 22.22
N PRO A 397 -10.68 -3.73 22.94
CA PRO A 397 -10.87 -3.42 24.36
C PRO A 397 -9.79 -4.04 25.28
N ASP A 398 -9.11 -5.12 24.84
CA ASP A 398 -8.03 -5.78 25.59
C ASP A 398 -6.62 -5.23 25.28
N ALA A 399 -6.50 -4.42 24.24
CA ALA A 399 -5.26 -3.70 24.01
C ALA A 399 -5.26 -2.48 24.94
N ALA A 400 -4.48 -2.55 26.03
CA ALA A 400 -4.19 -1.40 26.90
C ALA A 400 -4.12 -0.10 26.07
N PRO A 401 -4.69 1.04 26.52
CA PRO A 401 -4.81 2.29 25.78
C PRO A 401 -3.42 2.81 25.40
N ARG A 402 -2.87 2.22 24.36
CA ARG A 402 -1.60 2.57 23.78
C ARG A 402 -1.99 3.64 22.79
N TYR A 403 -1.93 4.88 23.27
CA TYR A 403 -1.80 6.10 22.48
C TYR A 403 -0.55 6.00 21.59
N ARG A 404 -0.52 5.03 20.69
CA ARG A 404 0.51 4.92 19.68
C ARG A 404 0.04 5.88 18.62
N ALA A 405 0.65 7.07 18.56
CA ALA A 405 0.72 7.82 17.32
C ALA A 405 1.04 6.80 16.23
N ALA A 406 0.07 6.40 15.40
CA ALA A 406 0.31 5.34 14.43
C ALA A 406 1.49 5.79 13.59
N THR A 407 2.41 4.90 13.21
CA THR A 407 3.62 5.34 12.48
C THR A 407 3.24 6.12 11.20
N GLY A 408 2.08 5.82 10.61
CA GLY A 408 1.49 6.58 9.49
C GLY A 408 0.98 7.99 9.84
N SER A 409 0.72 8.30 11.10
CA SER A 409 0.34 9.65 11.59
C SER A 409 1.55 10.56 11.76
N LEU A 410 2.77 10.01 11.93
CA LEU A 410 3.99 10.82 12.09
C LEU A 410 4.21 11.75 10.88
N LEU A 411 3.91 11.26 9.67
CA LEU A 411 3.95 12.06 8.45
C LEU A 411 3.02 13.28 8.55
N ALA A 412 1.79 13.07 9.03
CA ALA A 412 0.82 14.15 9.19
C ALA A 412 1.29 15.18 10.23
N PHE A 413 1.81 14.73 11.38
CA PHE A 413 2.38 15.63 12.38
C PHE A 413 3.54 16.46 11.83
N LEU A 414 4.50 15.84 11.13
CA LEU A 414 5.63 16.56 10.54
C LEU A 414 5.18 17.62 9.53
N MET A 415 4.21 17.28 8.69
CA MET A 415 3.69 18.22 7.70
C MET A 415 2.94 19.40 8.35
N VAL A 416 2.15 19.16 9.42
CA VAL A 416 1.52 20.24 10.18
C VAL A 416 2.57 21.12 10.86
N HIS A 417 3.62 20.53 11.45
CA HIS A 417 4.73 21.29 12.04
C HIS A 417 5.46 22.13 10.99
N ALA A 418 5.70 21.60 9.80
CA ALA A 418 6.32 22.35 8.72
C ALA A 418 5.48 23.56 8.31
N GLU A 419 4.19 23.36 8.03
CA GLU A 419 3.30 24.48 7.67
C GLU A 419 3.14 25.49 8.81
N HIS A 420 3.07 25.03 10.06
CA HIS A 420 3.03 25.92 11.22
C HIS A 420 4.28 26.78 11.35
N ALA A 421 5.46 26.17 11.25
CA ALA A 421 6.72 26.90 11.37
C ALA A 421 6.92 27.89 10.22
N ARG A 422 6.38 27.58 9.02
CA ARG A 422 6.36 28.50 7.88
C ARG A 422 5.49 29.73 8.12
N GLU A 423 4.31 29.55 8.74
CA GLU A 423 3.37 30.64 9.02
C GLU A 423 3.72 31.43 10.29
N HIS A 424 4.28 30.76 11.30
CA HIS A 424 4.58 31.32 12.62
C HIS A 424 6.00 30.92 13.08
N PRO A 425 7.05 31.50 12.50
CA PRO A 425 8.43 31.15 12.85
C PRO A 425 8.71 31.34 14.35
N GLY A 426 9.31 30.34 14.99
CA GLY A 426 9.67 30.36 16.40
C GLY A 426 8.53 30.10 17.39
N VAL A 427 7.26 30.00 16.93
CA VAL A 427 6.12 29.69 17.79
C VAL A 427 5.88 28.18 17.80
N PRO A 428 5.88 27.49 18.96
CA PRO A 428 5.59 26.06 19.01
C PRO A 428 4.14 25.78 18.63
N LEU A 429 3.92 24.77 17.78
CA LEU A 429 2.58 24.35 17.35
C LEU A 429 1.69 23.92 18.52
N TYR A 430 2.28 23.18 19.46
CA TYR A 430 1.62 22.76 20.69
C TYR A 430 2.25 23.53 21.84
N ALA A 431 1.52 24.50 22.40
CA ALA A 431 1.88 25.10 23.69
C ALA A 431 2.04 24.01 24.76
N ALA A 432 2.73 24.34 25.86
CA ALA A 432 3.07 23.41 26.95
C ALA A 432 1.96 22.38 27.19
N ALA A 433 2.32 21.09 27.08
CA ALA A 433 1.36 20.00 27.06
C ALA A 433 0.40 20.12 28.25
N PRO A 434 -0.93 20.13 28.02
CA PRO A 434 -1.87 20.22 29.12
C PRO A 434 -1.65 19.07 30.10
N SER A 435 -1.74 19.36 31.39
CA SER A 435 -1.75 18.37 32.46
C SER A 435 -2.95 17.43 32.23
N GLY A 436 -2.71 16.22 31.75
CA GLY A 436 -3.77 15.30 31.40
C GLY A 436 -3.26 13.91 30.99
N PRO A 437 -4.17 12.92 30.86
CA PRO A 437 -3.81 11.55 30.46
C PRO A 437 -3.13 11.49 29.09
N ASP A 438 -3.34 12.50 28.25
CA ASP A 438 -2.79 12.59 26.88
C ASP A 438 -1.44 13.31 26.82
N ALA A 439 -0.96 13.86 27.95
CA ALA A 439 0.24 14.70 28.00
C ALA A 439 1.48 13.97 27.44
N ALA A 440 1.64 12.69 27.76
CA ALA A 440 2.76 11.88 27.27
C ALA A 440 2.68 11.62 25.75
N ALA A 441 1.48 11.39 25.23
CA ALA A 441 1.25 11.16 23.80
C ALA A 441 1.48 12.45 23.01
N LEU A 442 0.98 13.58 23.52
CA LEU A 442 1.20 14.88 22.92
C LEU A 442 2.67 15.31 23.00
N ALA A 443 3.35 15.08 24.12
CA ALA A 443 4.78 15.37 24.27
C ALA A 443 5.64 14.63 23.22
N ALA A 444 5.27 13.41 22.87
CA ALA A 444 5.96 12.62 21.84
C ALA A 444 5.84 13.19 20.42
N VAL A 445 4.87 14.08 20.18
CA VAL A 445 4.61 14.73 18.89
C VAL A 445 4.63 16.25 18.95
N ALA A 446 5.00 16.82 20.11
CA ALA A 446 4.94 18.25 20.39
C ALA A 446 5.93 19.07 19.55
N THR A 447 7.02 18.45 19.11
CA THR A 447 8.05 19.08 18.27
C THR A 447 8.54 18.10 17.20
N PRO A 448 9.10 18.60 16.07
CA PRO A 448 9.77 17.77 15.08
C PRO A 448 10.85 16.84 15.69
N ARG A 449 11.63 17.35 16.67
CA ARG A 449 12.61 16.56 17.43
C ARG A 449 11.99 15.38 18.18
N ALA A 450 10.86 15.61 18.85
CA ALA A 450 10.16 14.56 19.59
C ALA A 450 9.61 13.48 18.63
N ILE A 451 9.10 13.90 17.47
CA ILE A 451 8.60 12.99 16.43
C ILE A 451 9.73 12.11 15.89
N ILE A 452 10.87 12.70 15.53
CA ILE A 452 12.04 11.96 15.04
C ILE A 452 12.57 11.01 16.13
N THR A 453 12.62 11.46 17.38
CA THR A 453 13.02 10.60 18.51
C THR A 453 12.07 9.40 18.65
N THR A 454 10.76 9.62 18.48
CA THR A 454 9.74 8.57 18.48
C THR A 454 9.91 7.61 17.30
N LEU A 455 10.23 8.13 16.10
CA LEU A 455 10.55 7.32 14.93
C LEU A 455 11.77 6.42 15.21
N MET A 456 12.85 7.01 15.75
CA MET A 456 14.09 6.31 16.10
C MET A 456 13.87 5.16 17.07
N LYS A 457 13.08 5.38 18.13
CA LYS A 457 12.69 4.35 19.10
C LYS A 457 11.92 3.19 18.44
N ARG A 458 11.23 3.45 17.32
CA ARG A 458 10.36 2.49 16.64
C ARG A 458 10.99 1.82 15.42
N LEU A 459 12.22 2.17 15.05
CA LEU A 459 12.91 1.60 13.89
C LEU A 459 13.06 0.08 13.93
N ARG A 460 13.11 -0.51 15.13
CA ARG A 460 13.22 -1.96 15.32
C ARG A 460 11.92 -2.72 15.07
N SER A 461 10.79 -2.02 14.91
CA SER A 461 9.51 -2.67 14.62
C SER A 461 9.40 -3.03 13.13
N PRO A 462 8.99 -4.27 12.79
CA PRO A 462 8.82 -4.67 11.39
C PRO A 462 7.80 -3.79 10.65
N THR A 463 6.79 -3.28 11.36
CA THR A 463 5.79 -2.36 10.81
C THR A 463 6.41 -1.02 10.41
N THR A 464 7.34 -0.50 11.22
CA THR A 464 8.07 0.74 10.91
C THR A 464 9.01 0.52 9.74
N GLN A 465 9.71 -0.62 9.68
CA GLN A 465 10.57 -0.96 8.54
C GLN A 465 9.78 -1.05 7.24
N LYS A 466 8.62 -1.70 7.24
CA LYS A 466 7.71 -1.74 6.08
C LYS A 466 7.23 -0.34 5.66
N MET A 467 6.95 0.53 6.62
CA MET A 467 6.59 1.92 6.33
C MET A 467 7.77 2.70 5.74
N LEU A 468 8.98 2.58 6.30
CA LEU A 468 10.18 3.20 5.75
C LEU A 468 10.48 2.70 4.33
N HIS A 469 10.21 1.43 4.06
CA HIS A 469 10.33 0.87 2.72
C HIS A 469 9.37 1.54 1.72
N THR A 470 8.16 1.89 2.14
CA THR A 470 7.10 2.38 1.23
C THR A 470 6.98 3.90 1.20
N ARG A 471 7.39 4.58 2.27
CA ARG A 471 7.16 6.02 2.50
C ARG A 471 8.36 6.70 3.16
N GLY A 472 9.51 6.04 3.24
CA GLY A 472 10.70 6.55 3.94
C GLY A 472 11.16 7.90 3.43
N THR A 473 11.34 8.03 2.10
CA THR A 473 11.77 9.29 1.47
C THR A 473 10.80 10.42 1.80
N ARG A 474 9.49 10.22 1.60
CA ARG A 474 8.49 11.24 1.91
C ARG A 474 8.48 11.63 3.39
N LEU A 475 8.59 10.66 4.30
CA LEU A 475 8.63 10.93 5.74
C LEU A 475 9.86 11.75 6.15
N LEU A 476 11.04 11.38 5.64
CA LEU A 476 12.27 12.09 5.93
C LEU A 476 12.30 13.47 5.26
N ASN A 477 11.69 13.62 4.08
CA ASN A 477 11.50 14.92 3.43
C ASN A 477 10.64 15.86 4.26
N GLU A 478 9.50 15.40 4.79
CA GLU A 478 8.69 16.25 5.67
C GLU A 478 9.39 16.54 7.01
N ALA A 479 10.22 15.60 7.51
CA ALA A 479 11.03 15.84 8.70
C ALA A 479 12.10 16.92 8.46
N LEU A 480 12.78 16.87 7.31
CA LEU A 480 13.78 17.84 6.90
C LEU A 480 13.14 19.21 6.69
N ARG A 481 12.01 19.25 5.98
CA ARG A 481 11.22 20.46 5.76
C ARG A 481 10.78 21.10 7.07
N ALA A 482 10.23 20.31 8.01
CA ALA A 482 9.83 20.81 9.32
C ALA A 482 11.02 21.38 10.12
N ALA A 483 12.19 20.75 10.04
CA ALA A 483 13.40 21.24 10.70
C ALA A 483 13.90 22.56 10.09
N ILE A 484 13.92 22.64 8.75
CA ILE A 484 14.35 23.83 8.00
C ILE A 484 13.44 25.03 8.29
N TYR A 485 12.12 24.85 8.19
CA TYR A 485 11.17 25.95 8.45
C TYR A 485 11.13 26.36 9.93
N ALA A 486 11.45 25.45 10.85
CA ALA A 486 11.64 25.79 12.26
C ALA A 486 13.02 26.43 12.57
N HIS A 487 13.86 26.65 11.55
CA HIS A 487 15.25 27.10 11.69
C HIS A 487 16.10 26.23 12.64
N ASP A 488 15.77 24.95 12.73
CA ASP A 488 16.50 23.95 13.50
C ASP A 488 17.45 23.16 12.57
N TYR A 489 18.49 23.84 12.09
CA TYR A 489 19.42 23.25 11.13
C TYR A 489 20.21 22.06 11.72
N ALA A 490 20.39 22.04 13.04
CA ALA A 490 20.97 20.89 13.74
C ALA A 490 20.08 19.65 13.61
N LEU A 491 18.76 19.79 13.72
CA LEU A 491 17.82 18.71 13.43
C LEU A 491 17.81 18.35 11.94
N GLY A 492 17.87 19.34 11.04
CA GLY A 492 17.99 19.11 9.60
C GLY A 492 19.19 18.21 9.26
N LEU A 493 20.35 18.50 9.85
CA LEU A 493 21.55 17.68 9.72
C LEU A 493 21.33 16.26 10.26
N GLN A 494 20.66 16.09 11.40
CA GLN A 494 20.30 14.77 11.91
C GLN A 494 19.41 13.99 10.92
N VAL A 495 18.42 14.65 10.30
CA VAL A 495 17.55 14.01 9.30
C VAL A 495 18.34 13.59 8.05
N VAL A 496 19.29 14.40 7.58
CA VAL A 496 20.19 14.00 6.48
C VAL A 496 21.01 12.76 6.85
N HIS A 497 21.50 12.65 8.08
CA HIS A 497 22.17 11.42 8.54
C HIS A 497 21.22 10.21 8.60
N LEU A 498 19.91 10.43 8.83
CA LEU A 498 18.92 9.35 8.83
C LEU A 498 18.69 8.76 7.43
N TYR A 499 18.82 9.54 6.36
CA TYR A 499 18.76 9.00 4.99
C TYR A 499 19.80 7.89 4.80
N ALA A 500 21.06 8.18 5.12
CA ALA A 500 22.16 7.22 5.04
C ALA A 500 21.95 6.03 6.00
N LYS A 501 21.63 6.31 7.27
CA LYS A 501 21.46 5.28 8.30
C LYS A 501 20.33 4.29 7.98
N LEU A 502 19.27 4.75 7.33
CA LEU A 502 18.09 3.94 7.00
C LEU A 502 18.13 3.38 5.57
N ALA A 503 19.22 3.61 4.83
CA ALA A 503 19.35 3.24 3.42
C ALA A 503 18.15 3.72 2.57
N VAL A 504 17.69 4.93 2.85
CA VAL A 504 16.65 5.63 2.09
C VAL A 504 17.36 6.56 1.11
N ALA A 505 17.04 6.47 -0.18
CA ALA A 505 17.60 7.39 -1.17
C ALA A 505 16.90 8.76 -1.07
N PRO A 506 17.65 9.87 -1.05
CA PRO A 506 17.08 11.20 -1.24
C PRO A 506 16.52 11.35 -2.66
N ASP A 507 15.62 12.29 -2.84
CA ASP A 507 15.04 12.65 -4.14
C ASP A 507 15.25 14.14 -4.46
N ALA A 508 14.77 14.59 -5.61
CA ALA A 508 14.87 15.99 -6.03
C ALA A 508 14.22 16.96 -5.02
N GLN A 509 13.20 16.49 -4.29
CA GLN A 509 12.51 17.28 -3.27
C GLN A 509 13.38 17.47 -2.03
N THR A 510 14.18 16.46 -1.65
CA THR A 510 15.20 16.58 -0.59
C THR A 510 16.15 17.75 -0.89
N SER A 511 16.70 17.78 -2.11
CA SER A 511 17.61 18.84 -2.54
C SER A 511 16.92 20.21 -2.58
N SER A 512 15.68 20.29 -3.09
CA SER A 512 14.91 21.55 -3.16
C SER A 512 14.81 22.23 -1.79
N TYR A 513 14.47 21.47 -0.74
CA TYR A 513 14.34 22.04 0.60
C TYR A 513 15.65 22.62 1.15
N VAL A 514 16.76 21.92 0.94
CA VAL A 514 18.08 22.41 1.38
C VAL A 514 18.46 23.67 0.61
N TRP A 515 18.24 23.70 -0.71
CA TRP A 515 18.54 24.85 -1.56
C TRP A 515 17.65 26.06 -1.28
N GLU A 516 16.34 25.87 -1.08
CA GLU A 516 15.41 26.93 -0.67
C GLU A 516 15.87 27.57 0.64
N SER A 517 16.28 26.76 1.61
CA SER A 517 16.79 27.27 2.88
C SER A 517 18.08 28.07 2.72
N LEU A 518 18.99 27.61 1.86
CA LEU A 518 20.23 28.33 1.58
C LEU A 518 19.96 29.62 0.83
N ALA A 519 19.05 29.63 -0.13
CA ALA A 519 18.69 30.86 -0.84
C ALA A 519 18.15 31.92 0.13
N HIS A 520 17.37 31.52 1.14
CA HIS A 520 16.91 32.44 2.19
C HIS A 520 18.02 32.93 3.12
N VAL A 521 18.95 32.06 3.52
CA VAL A 521 20.10 32.46 4.36
C VAL A 521 21.10 33.31 3.57
N LEU A 522 21.35 32.96 2.31
CA LEU A 522 22.32 33.60 1.44
C LEU A 522 21.78 34.84 0.74
N GLN A 523 20.47 35.09 0.68
CA GLN A 523 19.94 36.38 0.23
C GLN A 523 20.40 37.57 1.10
N ALA A 524 20.97 37.31 2.28
CA ALA A 524 21.66 38.30 3.11
C ALA A 524 23.13 38.56 2.70
N ASP A 525 23.83 37.59 2.09
CA ASP A 525 25.29 37.59 1.86
C ASP A 525 25.71 37.06 0.45
N LEU A 526 24.82 37.18 -0.54
CA LEU A 526 24.79 36.37 -1.77
C LEU A 526 26.03 36.50 -2.68
N ALA A 527 26.78 37.60 -2.62
CA ALA A 527 27.85 37.88 -3.58
C ALA A 527 29.12 37.06 -3.33
N ASP A 528 29.51 36.84 -2.08
CA ASP A 528 30.81 36.20 -1.76
C ASP A 528 30.71 34.67 -1.69
N ALA A 529 29.56 34.13 -1.29
CA ALA A 529 29.39 32.68 -1.13
C ALA A 529 29.20 31.91 -2.46
N LEU A 530 28.65 32.56 -3.49
CA LEU A 530 28.46 31.97 -4.82
C LEU A 530 29.79 31.82 -5.58
N ALA A 531 30.78 32.66 -5.31
CA ALA A 531 32.11 32.58 -5.92
C ALA A 531 32.90 31.33 -5.47
N ASP A 532 32.69 30.88 -4.23
CA ASP A 532 33.39 29.70 -3.66
C ASP A 532 32.62 28.37 -3.83
N ALA A 533 31.31 28.40 -4.06
CA ALA A 533 30.45 27.22 -4.04
C ALA A 533 30.19 26.55 -5.40
N ILE A 534 30.76 27.08 -6.49
CA ILE A 534 30.74 26.46 -7.83
C ILE A 534 32.09 25.75 -8.04
N PRO A 535 32.26 24.49 -7.61
CA PRO A 535 33.37 23.69 -8.10
C PRO A 535 33.13 23.35 -9.57
N THR A 536 34.17 23.57 -10.37
CA THR A 536 34.30 23.08 -11.74
C THR A 536 33.96 21.60 -11.85
N GLU A 537 33.24 21.27 -12.92
CA GLU A 537 32.76 19.95 -13.30
C GLU A 537 33.78 18.82 -13.07
N GLU A 538 33.58 18.00 -12.04
CA GLU A 538 33.97 16.59 -12.11
C GLU A 538 32.86 15.70 -11.54
N ALA A 539 32.39 14.82 -12.41
CA ALA A 539 31.24 13.97 -12.27
C ALA A 539 31.50 12.80 -11.30
N SER A 540 30.63 12.66 -10.30
CA SER A 540 30.37 11.37 -9.68
C SER A 540 28.94 11.36 -9.13
N SER A 541 28.10 10.50 -9.70
CA SER A 541 26.67 10.31 -9.38
C SER A 541 26.39 9.77 -7.97
N THR A 542 27.39 9.76 -7.08
CA THR A 542 27.35 9.21 -5.73
C THR A 542 27.34 10.26 -4.61
N ILE A 543 27.37 11.57 -4.93
CA ILE A 543 27.58 12.65 -3.95
C ILE A 543 26.39 13.66 -3.80
N PRO A 544 25.08 13.31 -3.91
CA PRO A 544 24.02 14.29 -3.59
C PRO A 544 24.01 14.71 -2.11
N LEU A 545 24.05 13.75 -1.20
CA LEU A 545 23.94 13.98 0.26
C LEU A 545 25.15 14.72 0.85
N LEU A 546 26.33 14.52 0.26
CA LEU A 546 27.58 15.15 0.74
C LEU A 546 27.56 16.66 0.48
N LYS A 547 26.98 17.10 -0.64
CA LYS A 547 26.79 18.53 -0.94
C LYS A 547 25.77 19.14 0.02
N GLU A 548 24.61 18.51 0.19
CA GLU A 548 23.55 18.94 1.12
C GLU A 548 24.03 19.01 2.57
N ARG A 549 24.83 18.01 3.00
CA ARG A 549 25.43 17.97 4.33
C ARG A 549 26.37 19.14 4.59
N ARG A 550 27.33 19.39 3.70
CA ARG A 550 28.29 20.50 3.84
C ARG A 550 27.58 21.85 3.94
N LEU A 551 26.49 22.00 3.19
CA LEU A 551 25.68 23.22 3.20
C LEU A 551 24.96 23.41 4.54
N LEU A 552 24.31 22.36 5.08
CA LEU A 552 23.69 22.42 6.41
C LEU A 552 24.72 22.64 7.52
N GLU A 553 25.90 22.01 7.45
CA GLU A 553 27.00 22.25 8.40
C GLU A 553 27.43 23.73 8.41
N ARG A 554 27.50 24.37 7.24
CA ARG A 554 27.78 25.81 7.13
C ARG A 554 26.66 26.68 7.72
N MET A 555 25.40 26.33 7.48
CA MET A 555 24.26 27.05 8.09
C MET A 555 24.23 26.93 9.62
N VAL A 556 24.54 25.74 10.16
CA VAL A 556 24.70 25.54 11.61
C VAL A 556 25.84 26.39 12.17
N ALA A 557 26.94 26.54 11.42
CA ALA A 557 28.05 27.41 11.82
C ALA A 557 27.65 28.90 11.80
N LEU A 558 26.89 29.34 10.80
CA LEU A 558 26.39 30.73 10.69
C LEU A 558 25.34 31.09 11.76
N GLN A 559 24.60 30.10 12.28
CA GLN A 559 23.60 30.31 13.32
C GLN A 559 24.20 30.46 14.72
N LYS A 560 25.42 29.93 14.94
CA LYS A 560 26.15 30.04 16.21
C LYS A 560 26.93 31.35 16.26
#